data_AF-A0A8N5EV54-F1
#
_entry.id   AF-A0A8N5EV54-F1
#
_cell.length_a   1.000
_cell.length_b   1.000
_cell.length_c   1.000
_cell.angle_alpha   90.00
_cell.angle_beta   90.00
_cell.angle_gamma   90.00
#
_symmetry.space_group_name_H-M   'P 1'
#
loop_
_entity.id
_entity.type
_entity.pdbx_description
1 polymer ?
#
loop_
_entity_poly.entity_id
_entity_poly.type
_entity_poly.pdbx_seq_one_letter_code
_entity_poly.pdbx_strand_id
1 'polypeptide(L)'
;MNQNTSESPVAVETLDDVPEHVLRGLPEDVRLFPSAVDKTRLGVWATKSILKGKKFGPFVGDKKKRSQVKSNVYMWEVYYPNLGWMCVDATDPEKGNWLRYINWARSGKEQNLFPLEINRTIYYKSLKVSLPEQLLLYTKTPSAEDVFAVISYFYGLCIV
;
A
#
# COMPACT_ATOMS: atom_id res chain seq x y z
N MET A 1 -7.40 -44.09 2.22
CA MET A 1 -7.10 -43.38 0.96
C MET A 1 -6.52 -42.03 1.35
N ASN A 2 -5.19 -41.90 1.31
CA ASN A 2 -4.50 -40.65 1.63
C ASN A 2 -4.56 -39.76 0.40
N GLN A 3 -5.36 -38.69 0.45
CA GLN A 3 -5.35 -37.68 -0.59
C GLN A 3 -4.11 -36.79 -0.34
N ASN A 4 -3.04 -37.05 -1.08
CA ASN A 4 -1.96 -36.10 -1.27
C ASN A 4 -2.56 -34.90 -2.03
N THR A 5 -2.81 -33.81 -1.32
CA THR A 5 -3.10 -32.51 -1.93
C THR A 5 -1.82 -32.07 -2.66
N SER A 6 -1.81 -32.15 -3.99
CA SER A 6 -0.74 -31.52 -4.76
C SER A 6 -0.89 -30.01 -4.60
N GLU A 7 -0.10 -29.42 -3.72
CA GLU A 7 0.06 -27.97 -3.69
C GLU A 7 0.57 -27.53 -5.05
N SER A 8 -0.29 -26.87 -5.84
CA SER A 8 0.15 -26.09 -6.98
C SER A 8 1.22 -25.11 -6.49
N PRO A 9 2.35 -24.95 -7.18
CA PRO A 9 3.38 -24.01 -6.75
C PRO A 9 2.76 -22.63 -6.60
N VAL A 10 2.77 -22.10 -5.38
CA VAL A 10 2.29 -20.75 -5.10
C VAL A 10 3.18 -19.80 -5.90
N ALA A 11 2.59 -19.06 -6.84
CA ALA A 11 3.33 -18.11 -7.66
C ALA A 11 3.99 -17.06 -6.74
N VAL A 12 5.33 -17.02 -6.75
CA VAL A 12 6.11 -16.05 -5.98
C VAL A 12 6.43 -14.89 -6.90
N GLU A 13 6.01 -13.68 -6.52
CA GLU A 13 6.35 -12.43 -7.22
C GLU A 13 7.85 -12.13 -7.03
N THR A 14 8.55 -11.89 -8.14
CA THR A 14 9.99 -11.60 -8.18
C THR A 14 10.26 -10.24 -8.80
N LEU A 15 11.52 -9.79 -8.76
CA LEU A 15 11.91 -8.51 -9.36
C LEU A 15 11.74 -8.49 -10.88
N ASP A 16 11.80 -9.65 -11.54
CA ASP A 16 11.63 -9.78 -12.99
C ASP A 16 10.18 -9.54 -13.42
N ASP A 17 9.23 -9.69 -12.49
CA ASP A 17 7.80 -9.42 -12.72
C ASP A 17 7.43 -7.93 -12.54
N VAL A 18 8.39 -7.08 -12.15
CA VAL A 18 8.15 -5.67 -11.85
C VAL A 18 8.34 -4.83 -13.12
N PRO A 19 7.34 -4.03 -13.53
CA PRO A 19 7.47 -3.16 -14.69
C PRO A 19 8.61 -2.14 -14.53
N GLU A 20 9.34 -1.85 -15.60
CA GLU A 20 10.51 -0.97 -15.51
C GLU A 20 10.18 0.45 -15.03
N HIS A 21 9.00 1.00 -15.38
CA HIS A 21 8.60 2.33 -14.92
C HIS A 21 8.39 2.37 -13.41
N VAL A 22 7.98 1.24 -12.81
CA VAL A 22 7.90 1.11 -11.36
C VAL A 22 9.30 1.20 -10.78
N LEU A 23 10.25 0.42 -11.29
CA LEU A 23 11.64 0.40 -10.82
C LEU A 23 12.31 1.77 -10.91
N ARG A 24 12.14 2.47 -12.03
CA ARG A 24 12.65 3.85 -12.22
C ARG A 24 12.00 4.88 -11.29
N GLY A 25 10.80 4.59 -10.78
CA GLY A 25 10.08 5.46 -9.87
C GLY A 25 10.47 5.34 -8.40
N LEU A 26 11.31 4.38 -8.03
CA LEU A 26 11.77 4.23 -6.64
C LEU A 26 12.69 5.40 -6.25
N PRO A 27 12.46 6.06 -5.10
CA PRO A 27 13.41 7.01 -4.56
C PRO A 27 14.64 6.30 -3.99
N GLU A 28 15.79 6.99 -3.93
CA GLU A 28 17.07 6.40 -3.50
C GLU A 28 17.07 5.80 -2.09
N ASP A 29 16.16 6.26 -1.22
CA ASP A 29 16.07 5.83 0.17
C ASP A 29 15.28 4.53 0.35
N VAL A 30 14.80 3.91 -0.73
CA VAL A 30 14.11 2.61 -0.70
C VAL A 30 14.52 1.69 -1.84
N ARG A 31 14.22 0.40 -1.69
CA ARG A 31 14.40 -0.64 -2.71
C ARG A 31 13.28 -1.68 -2.66
N LEU A 32 13.07 -2.41 -3.75
CA LEU A 32 12.26 -3.63 -3.74
C LEU A 32 13.09 -4.83 -3.31
N PHE A 33 12.51 -5.68 -2.48
CA PHE A 33 13.12 -6.93 -2.01
C PHE A 33 12.03 -7.88 -1.48
N PRO A 34 12.22 -9.21 -1.46
CA PRO A 34 11.24 -10.14 -0.90
C PRO A 34 10.73 -9.71 0.47
N SER A 35 9.43 -9.80 0.69
CA SER A 35 8.82 -9.26 1.91
C SER A 35 9.12 -10.14 3.14
N ALA A 36 9.24 -9.50 4.30
CA ALA A 36 9.33 -10.17 5.58
C ALA A 36 7.95 -10.71 6.04
N VAL A 37 6.87 -10.00 5.71
CA VAL A 37 5.50 -10.32 6.16
C VAL A 37 4.76 -11.28 5.24
N ASP A 38 5.09 -11.29 3.94
CA ASP A 38 4.51 -12.21 2.96
C ASP A 38 5.61 -12.74 2.02
N LYS A 39 5.98 -14.02 2.17
CA LYS A 39 7.10 -14.62 1.42
C LYS A 39 6.81 -14.84 -0.06
N THR A 40 5.56 -14.70 -0.47
CA THR A 40 5.13 -14.87 -1.87
C THR A 40 5.17 -13.55 -2.64
N ARG A 41 5.47 -12.44 -1.97
CA ARG A 41 5.41 -11.09 -2.54
C ARG A 41 6.70 -10.31 -2.33
N LEU A 42 6.88 -9.30 -3.17
CA LEU A 42 7.86 -8.26 -2.90
C LEU A 42 7.36 -7.31 -1.81
N GLY A 43 8.32 -6.63 -1.19
CA GLY A 43 8.11 -5.54 -0.24
C GLY A 43 9.06 -4.38 -0.55
N VAL A 44 8.71 -3.20 -0.04
CA VAL A 44 9.59 -2.04 -0.09
C VAL A 44 10.41 -1.97 1.20
N TRP A 45 11.72 -1.77 1.06
CA TRP A 45 12.66 -1.72 2.18
C TRP A 45 13.43 -0.41 2.18
N ALA A 46 13.65 0.15 3.37
CA ALA A 46 14.49 1.32 3.53
C ALA A 46 15.97 0.96 3.20
N THR A 47 16.65 1.84 2.48
CA THR A 47 18.11 1.80 2.26
C THR A 47 18.85 2.84 3.10
N LYS A 48 18.10 3.83 3.63
CA LYS A 48 18.56 4.87 4.56
C LYS A 48 17.48 5.07 5.64
N SER A 49 17.84 5.63 6.80
CA SER A 49 16.85 5.99 7.82
C SER A 49 15.88 7.05 7.29
N ILE A 50 14.57 6.82 7.46
CA ILE A 50 13.52 7.75 7.00
C ILE A 50 12.98 8.51 8.20
N LEU A 51 13.13 9.84 8.15
CA LEU A 51 12.63 10.75 9.18
C LEU A 51 11.10 10.70 9.27
N LYS A 52 10.58 10.93 10.48
CA LYS A 52 9.14 11.09 10.73
C LYS A 52 8.57 12.20 9.85
N GLY A 53 7.39 11.95 9.29
CA GLY A 53 6.66 12.92 8.48
C GLY A 53 7.08 12.99 7.02
N LYS A 54 8.09 12.23 6.58
CA LYS A 54 8.37 12.07 5.15
C LYS A 54 7.12 11.52 4.46
N LYS A 55 6.75 12.13 3.34
CA LYS A 55 5.59 11.73 2.55
C LYS A 55 6.07 11.06 1.27
N PHE A 56 5.42 9.96 0.93
CA PHE A 56 5.61 9.23 -0.31
C PHE A 56 4.32 9.24 -1.11
N GLY A 57 4.41 9.42 -2.41
CA GLY A 57 3.28 9.38 -3.33
C GLY A 57 3.30 10.45 -4.40
N PRO A 58 2.19 10.58 -5.13
CA PRO A 58 0.89 9.94 -4.86
C PRO A 58 0.85 8.43 -5.14
N PHE A 59 -0.07 7.69 -4.51
CA PHE A 59 -0.46 6.34 -4.92
C PHE A 59 -1.23 6.41 -6.24
N VAL A 60 -0.80 5.62 -7.23
CA VAL A 60 -1.33 5.65 -8.60
C VAL A 60 -1.97 4.31 -8.93
N GLY A 61 -3.07 4.35 -9.68
CA GLY A 61 -3.83 3.21 -10.13
C GLY A 61 -4.98 3.64 -11.02
N ASP A 62 -5.68 2.67 -11.61
CA ASP A 62 -6.87 2.92 -12.42
C ASP A 62 -8.04 3.37 -11.54
N LYS A 63 -8.70 4.45 -11.97
CA LYS A 63 -9.93 4.92 -11.32
C LYS A 63 -11.13 4.11 -11.79
N LYS A 64 -11.81 3.43 -10.88
CA LYS A 64 -12.99 2.60 -11.20
C LYS A 64 -13.98 2.49 -10.05
N LYS A 65 -15.18 1.98 -10.33
CA LYS A 65 -16.18 1.71 -9.30
C LYS A 65 -15.74 0.51 -8.46
N ARG A 66 -16.19 0.46 -7.21
CA ARG A 66 -15.88 -0.62 -6.27
C ARG A 66 -16.22 -2.01 -6.81
N SER A 67 -17.31 -2.14 -7.56
CA SER A 67 -17.74 -3.38 -8.21
C SER A 67 -16.79 -3.92 -9.29
N GLN A 68 -15.86 -3.10 -9.78
CA GLN A 68 -14.89 -3.46 -10.83
C GLN A 68 -13.50 -3.80 -10.28
N VAL A 69 -13.29 -3.60 -8.97
CA VAL A 69 -12.01 -3.87 -8.30
C VAL A 69 -11.93 -5.35 -7.93
N LYS A 70 -10.83 -6.00 -8.33
CA LYS A 70 -10.63 -7.44 -8.11
C LYS A 70 -9.95 -7.77 -6.79
N SER A 71 -9.17 -6.83 -6.24
CA SER A 71 -8.40 -7.03 -5.01
C SER A 71 -8.58 -5.84 -4.07
N ASN A 72 -8.71 -6.13 -2.78
CA ASN A 72 -8.80 -5.11 -1.72
C ASN A 72 -7.41 -4.72 -1.18
N VAL A 73 -6.36 -5.38 -1.66
CA VAL A 73 -5.00 -5.20 -1.17
C VAL A 73 -4.32 -4.01 -1.85
N TYR A 74 -4.56 -3.84 -3.15
CA TYR A 74 -3.86 -2.88 -4.02
C TYR A 74 -4.71 -1.66 -4.37
N MET A 75 -5.63 -1.28 -3.50
CA MET A 75 -6.59 -0.22 -3.82
C MET A 75 -6.82 0.71 -2.64
N TRP A 76 -7.23 1.93 -2.99
CA TRP A 76 -7.81 2.89 -2.05
C TRP A 76 -9.15 3.35 -2.57
N GLU A 77 -10.09 3.60 -1.67
CA GLU A 77 -11.29 4.36 -1.99
C GLU A 77 -10.99 5.85 -1.82
N VAL A 78 -11.61 6.68 -2.65
CA VAL A 78 -11.50 8.14 -2.67
C VAL A 78 -12.87 8.71 -3.04
N TYR A 79 -13.37 9.66 -2.25
CA TYR A 79 -14.62 10.35 -2.57
C TYR A 79 -14.39 11.50 -3.57
N TYR A 80 -15.22 11.55 -4.61
CA TYR A 80 -15.24 12.63 -5.59
C TYR A 80 -16.66 13.25 -5.63
N PRO A 81 -16.84 14.57 -5.51
CA PRO A 81 -18.17 15.19 -5.38
C PRO A 81 -19.09 14.87 -6.56
N ASN A 82 -18.52 14.78 -7.76
CA ASN A 82 -19.29 14.56 -8.99
C ASN A 82 -19.45 13.08 -9.35
N LEU A 83 -18.71 12.16 -8.70
CA LEU A 83 -18.66 10.74 -9.06
C LEU A 83 -19.00 9.79 -7.90
N GLY A 84 -19.09 10.32 -6.67
CA GLY A 84 -19.21 9.53 -5.46
C GLY A 84 -17.90 8.82 -5.07
N TRP A 85 -18.05 7.71 -4.34
CA TRP A 85 -16.94 6.83 -3.95
C TRP A 85 -16.37 6.11 -5.17
N MET A 86 -15.08 6.34 -5.44
CA MET A 86 -14.33 5.68 -6.50
C MET A 86 -13.11 5.00 -5.92
N CYS A 87 -12.63 3.96 -6.59
CA CYS A 87 -11.42 3.26 -6.21
C CYS A 87 -10.26 3.71 -7.10
N VAL A 88 -9.08 3.90 -6.51
CA VAL A 88 -7.79 3.95 -7.21
C VAL A 88 -7.16 2.58 -7.04
N ASP A 89 -7.08 1.79 -8.11
CA ASP A 89 -6.67 0.37 -8.05
C ASP A 89 -5.38 0.11 -8.85
N ALA A 90 -4.37 -0.37 -8.15
CA ALA A 90 -3.06 -0.75 -8.66
C ALA A 90 -2.86 -2.28 -8.68
N THR A 91 -3.95 -3.07 -8.73
CA THR A 91 -3.88 -4.53 -8.86
C THR A 91 -3.02 -4.92 -10.06
N ASP A 92 -3.25 -4.27 -11.21
CA ASP A 92 -2.38 -4.36 -12.37
C ASP A 92 -1.10 -3.52 -12.11
N PRO A 93 0.09 -4.15 -12.04
CA PRO A 93 1.33 -3.42 -11.78
C PRO A 93 1.66 -2.39 -12.88
N GLU A 94 1.15 -2.56 -14.10
CA GLU A 94 1.32 -1.60 -15.20
C GLU A 94 0.59 -0.27 -14.95
N LYS A 95 -0.46 -0.31 -14.14
CA LYS A 95 -1.29 0.87 -13.79
C LYS A 95 -0.83 1.54 -12.50
N GLY A 96 0.03 0.86 -11.75
CA GLY A 96 0.52 1.30 -10.45
C GLY A 96 1.87 1.99 -10.49
N ASN A 97 2.34 2.35 -9.30
CA ASN A 97 3.73 2.69 -9.03
C ASN A 97 4.26 1.86 -7.85
N TRP A 98 5.49 2.14 -7.42
CA TRP A 98 6.16 1.36 -6.38
C TRP A 98 5.42 1.32 -5.04
N LEU A 99 4.51 2.25 -4.77
CA LEU A 99 3.70 2.22 -3.54
C LEU A 99 2.76 1.01 -3.45
N ARG A 100 2.40 0.36 -4.58
CA ARG A 100 1.61 -0.89 -4.57
C ARG A 100 2.33 -2.04 -3.84
N TYR A 101 3.66 -1.98 -3.78
CA TYR A 101 4.53 -2.99 -3.17
C TYR A 101 4.79 -2.74 -1.68
N ILE A 102 4.24 -1.67 -1.11
CA ILE A 102 4.23 -1.49 0.35
C ILE A 102 3.18 -2.43 0.93
N ASN A 103 3.61 -3.32 1.80
CA ASN A 103 2.71 -4.31 2.40
C ASN A 103 2.01 -3.77 3.64
N TRP A 104 0.91 -4.42 3.97
CA TRP A 104 0.19 -4.18 5.21
C TRP A 104 0.98 -4.73 6.39
N ALA A 105 1.12 -3.93 7.43
CA ALA A 105 1.55 -4.39 8.74
C ALA A 105 0.47 -5.32 9.32
N ARG A 106 0.91 -6.40 9.97
CA ARG A 106 0.05 -7.37 10.68
C ARG A 106 -0.45 -6.79 12.00
N SER A 107 0.24 -5.79 12.54
CA SER A 107 -0.17 -5.06 13.74
C SER A 107 0.43 -3.65 13.77
N GLY A 108 -0.16 -2.77 14.58
CA GLY A 108 0.39 -1.43 14.81
C GLY A 108 1.79 -1.41 15.48
N LYS A 109 2.32 -2.55 15.95
CA LYS A 109 3.68 -2.63 16.52
C LYS A 109 4.77 -2.57 15.46
N GLU A 110 4.51 -3.10 14.26
CA GLU A 110 5.44 -3.10 13.12
C GLU A 110 5.08 -2.05 12.07
N GLN A 111 4.04 -1.24 12.34
CA GLN A 111 3.65 -0.12 11.49
C GLN A 111 4.72 0.96 11.53
N ASN A 112 5.15 1.41 10.34
CA ASN A 112 6.02 2.58 10.21
C ASN A 112 5.53 3.58 9.16
N LEU A 113 4.43 3.26 8.46
CA LEU A 113 3.69 4.16 7.56
C LEU A 113 2.19 4.20 7.92
N PHE A 114 1.54 5.31 7.57
CA PHE A 114 0.07 5.43 7.58
C PHE A 114 -0.42 6.15 6.32
N PRO A 115 -1.64 5.85 5.85
CA PRO A 115 -2.22 6.53 4.69
C PRO A 115 -2.68 7.94 5.06
N LEU A 116 -2.62 8.83 4.08
CA LEU A 116 -2.98 10.24 4.20
C LEU A 116 -3.63 10.66 2.89
N GLU A 117 -4.91 11.06 2.92
CA GLU A 117 -5.55 11.68 1.76
C GLU A 117 -5.26 13.19 1.72
N ILE A 118 -4.73 13.68 0.59
CA ILE A 118 -4.55 15.12 0.30
C ILE A 118 -5.11 15.40 -1.07
N ASN A 119 -6.06 16.34 -1.17
CA ASN A 119 -6.68 16.73 -2.44
C ASN A 119 -7.16 15.51 -3.26
N ARG A 120 -7.89 14.59 -2.62
CA ARG A 120 -8.44 13.36 -3.26
C ARG A 120 -7.38 12.43 -3.83
N THR A 121 -6.20 12.46 -3.24
CA THR A 121 -5.07 11.66 -3.66
C THR A 121 -4.41 11.05 -2.43
N ILE A 122 -4.05 9.77 -2.52
CA ILE A 122 -3.49 9.04 -1.39
C ILE A 122 -1.98 9.15 -1.36
N TYR A 123 -1.44 9.45 -0.19
CA TYR A 123 -0.02 9.47 0.14
C TYR A 123 0.23 8.57 1.34
N TYR A 124 1.46 8.11 1.51
CA TYR A 124 1.88 7.43 2.73
C TYR A 124 2.86 8.30 3.51
N LYS A 125 2.61 8.50 4.79
CA LYS A 125 3.43 9.34 5.67
C LYS A 125 4.16 8.45 6.68
N SER A 126 5.44 8.72 6.89
CA SER A 126 6.29 7.95 7.81
C SER A 126 6.10 8.35 9.27
N LEU A 127 6.16 7.37 10.16
CA LEU A 127 6.21 7.58 11.61
C LEU A 127 7.64 7.73 12.11
N LYS A 128 8.53 6.85 11.62
CA LYS A 128 9.99 6.84 11.69
C LYS A 128 10.37 5.45 11.18
N VAL A 129 11.34 5.35 10.28
CA VAL A 129 11.81 4.05 9.77
C VAL A 129 13.30 3.95 10.04
N SER A 130 13.71 2.93 10.77
CA SER A 130 15.13 2.64 11.01
C SER A 130 15.69 1.76 9.90
N LEU A 131 17.01 1.70 9.76
CA LEU A 131 17.66 0.78 8.81
C LEU A 131 18.15 -0.47 9.56
N PRO A 132 17.97 -1.70 9.02
CA PRO A 132 17.13 -2.07 7.88
C PRO A 132 15.69 -2.43 8.31
N GLU A 133 14.68 -1.74 7.76
CA GLU A 133 13.26 -2.06 7.98
C GLU A 133 12.48 -2.11 6.66
N GLN A 134 11.51 -3.02 6.61
CA GLN A 134 10.48 -3.02 5.57
C GLN A 134 9.49 -1.89 5.85
N LEU A 135 9.08 -1.16 4.82
CA LEU A 135 8.01 -0.19 4.89
C LEU A 135 6.67 -0.94 4.98
N LEU A 136 5.93 -0.72 6.07
CA LEU A 136 4.68 -1.39 6.39
C LEU A 136 3.58 -0.39 6.74
N LEU A 137 2.48 -0.52 6.03
CA LEU A 137 1.31 0.35 6.17
C LEU A 137 0.30 -0.23 7.14
N TYR A 138 -0.29 0.61 7.98
CA TYR A 138 -1.45 0.23 8.79
C TYR A 138 -2.42 1.40 8.90
N THR A 139 -3.71 1.13 9.08
CA THR A 139 -4.77 2.16 9.08
C THR A 139 -4.85 2.95 10.38
N LYS A 140 -4.19 2.49 11.44
CA LYS A 140 -4.17 3.22 12.72
C LYS A 140 -3.33 4.50 12.54
N THR A 141 -3.99 5.64 12.63
CA THR A 141 -3.29 6.93 12.73
C THR A 141 -2.76 7.11 14.17
N PRO A 142 -1.57 7.69 14.36
CA PRO A 142 -0.99 7.87 15.69
C PRO A 142 -1.50 9.10 16.43
N SER A 143 -2.17 10.02 15.74
CA SER A 143 -2.65 11.29 16.31
C SER A 143 -4.03 11.66 15.76
N ALA A 144 -4.85 12.33 16.59
CA ALA A 144 -6.17 12.81 16.21
C ALA A 144 -6.14 13.92 15.14
N GLU A 145 -5.00 14.60 14.95
CA GLU A 145 -4.83 15.58 13.88
C GLU A 145 -4.67 14.91 12.51
N ASP A 146 -4.00 13.75 12.48
CA ASP A 146 -3.86 12.93 11.26
C ASP A 146 -5.15 12.13 10.94
N VAL A 147 -6.09 12.02 11.89
CA VAL A 147 -7.38 11.30 11.75
C VAL A 147 -8.27 11.95 10.68
N PHE A 148 -8.25 13.28 10.54
CA PHE A 148 -9.07 13.99 9.54
C PHE A 148 -8.70 13.66 8.08
N ALA A 149 -7.57 12.98 7.84
CA ALA A 149 -7.14 12.54 6.52
C ALA A 149 -7.45 11.06 6.21
N VAL A 150 -7.99 10.31 7.17
CA VAL A 150 -8.28 8.86 7.06
C VAL A 150 -9.74 8.52 7.42
N ILE A 151 -10.49 9.44 8.04
CA ILE A 151 -11.92 9.24 8.29
C ILE A 151 -12.70 9.31 6.98
N SER A 152 -12.86 8.13 6.39
CA SER A 152 -14.13 7.58 5.90
C SER A 152 -14.06 6.07 5.62
N TYR A 153 -12.90 5.41 5.81
CA TYR A 153 -12.64 4.17 5.04
C TYR A 153 -12.85 2.82 5.72
N PHE A 154 -13.08 2.71 7.03
CA PHE A 154 -13.16 1.35 7.64
C PHE A 154 -14.16 1.13 8.77
N TYR A 155 -14.89 2.16 9.22
CA TYR A 155 -16.07 1.97 10.06
C TYR A 155 -17.23 2.57 9.30
N GLY A 156 -18.23 1.77 8.96
CA GLY A 156 -19.46 2.21 8.29
C GLY A 156 -20.27 3.20 9.14
N LEU A 157 -19.72 4.39 9.40
CA LEU A 157 -20.48 5.55 9.82
C LEU A 157 -20.69 6.42 8.59
N CYS A 158 -21.90 6.30 8.04
CA CYS A 158 -22.63 7.49 7.64
C CYS A 158 -22.46 8.56 8.72
N ILE A 159 -21.96 9.73 8.35
CA ILE A 159 -22.33 10.96 9.05
C ILE A 159 -23.11 11.78 8.03
N VAL A 160 -24.43 11.71 8.21
CA VAL A 160 -25.31 12.86 7.99
C VAL A 160 -25.13 13.78 9.19
#